data_AF-A0A423SNL8-F1
#
_entry.id   AF-A0A423SNL8-F1
#
_cell.length_a   1.000
_cell.length_b   1.000
_cell.length_c   1.000
_cell.angle_alpha   90.00
_cell.angle_beta   90.00
_cell.angle_gamma   90.00
#
_symmetry.space_group_name_H-M   'P 1'
#
loop_
_entity.id
_entity.type
_entity.pdbx_description
1 polymer ?
#
loop_
_entity_poly.entity_id
_entity_poly.type
_entity_poly.pdbx_seq_one_letter_code
_entity_poly.pdbx_strand_id
1 'polypeptide(L)'
;MYKRLAGGEYLGFNNGVFLSERKCADRNFALAYFMRENKCFPPNTKLHETLDFYFQLCSLEITAEAGAVMAATLANGGINPLTGDPVLTVEAVRNTLTLMHSCGMYNYSGQFAFKVGLPSKSGVSGCVLLVVPNTMGICLWSPPLDSNGNSCRGVQFCMELVSRFTFHNFDNLRNHITTKTDPRMAKAESRAQILFDLLFSAAAGDLSALRSAEITFHRACHPIQTPRSNPPSHPRPSSSADTRSRARTWRPRTTTDERLHVATSEATSRSSSTSSRTARSTHYPRIAGTERPLTTLGASATRAAVS
;
A
#
# COMPACT_ATOMS: atom_id res chain seq x y z
N MET A 1 21.29 8.46 -6.06
CA MET A 1 19.91 8.26 -6.56
C MET A 1 18.86 8.72 -5.56
N TYR A 2 18.72 8.11 -4.38
CA TYR A 2 17.66 8.47 -3.41
C TYR A 2 17.62 9.95 -3.01
N LYS A 3 18.78 10.60 -2.79
CA LYS A 3 18.84 12.06 -2.55
C LYS A 3 18.24 12.90 -3.67
N ARG A 4 18.42 12.47 -4.94
CA ARG A 4 17.83 13.13 -6.12
C ARG A 4 16.31 12.91 -6.17
N LEU A 5 15.84 11.70 -5.83
CA LEU A 5 14.41 11.40 -5.73
C LEU A 5 13.73 12.24 -4.63
N ALA A 6 14.41 12.47 -3.51
CA ALA A 6 13.89 13.24 -2.39
C ALA A 6 14.02 14.76 -2.60
N GLY A 7 14.63 15.25 -3.69
CA GLY A 7 14.74 16.68 -3.97
C GLY A 7 15.60 17.47 -2.99
N GLY A 8 16.55 16.79 -2.31
CA GLY A 8 17.38 17.42 -1.27
C GLY A 8 16.81 17.33 0.16
N GLU A 9 15.62 16.73 0.33
CA GLU A 9 15.04 16.45 1.64
C GLU A 9 15.86 15.44 2.47
N TYR A 10 15.52 15.33 3.76
CA TYR A 10 16.21 14.44 4.68
C TYR A 10 16.19 12.97 4.23
N LEU A 11 17.40 12.40 4.12
CA LEU A 11 17.64 10.98 3.90
C LEU A 11 18.73 10.53 4.87
N GLY A 12 18.34 9.74 5.86
CA GLY A 12 19.20 9.19 6.90
C GLY A 12 19.46 7.70 6.74
N PHE A 13 20.19 7.15 7.70
CA PHE A 13 20.47 5.72 7.79
C PHE A 13 20.48 5.28 9.25
N ASN A 14 19.69 4.27 9.58
CA ASN A 14 19.60 3.75 10.94
C ASN A 14 20.42 2.47 11.10
N ASN A 15 21.64 2.63 11.63
CA ASN A 15 22.52 1.48 11.87
C ASN A 15 21.94 0.51 12.93
N GLY A 16 21.13 1.01 13.88
CA GLY A 16 20.49 0.17 14.90
C GLY A 16 19.47 -0.79 14.29
N VAL A 17 18.62 -0.26 13.40
CA VAL A 17 17.66 -1.08 12.62
C VAL A 17 18.40 -2.08 11.73
N PHE A 18 19.46 -1.65 11.04
CA PHE A 18 20.27 -2.55 10.20
C PHE A 18 20.81 -3.76 10.97
N LEU A 19 21.45 -3.51 12.12
CA LEU A 19 22.01 -4.59 12.94
C LEU A 19 20.91 -5.49 13.51
N SER A 20 19.77 -4.91 13.91
CA SER A 20 18.62 -5.64 14.43
C SER A 20 17.98 -6.53 13.35
N GLU A 21 17.70 -5.98 12.17
CA GLU A 21 17.12 -6.72 11.04
C GLU A 21 18.05 -7.86 10.62
N ARG A 22 19.34 -7.58 10.45
CA ARG A 22 20.33 -8.59 10.06
C ARG A 22 20.40 -9.75 11.06
N LYS A 23 20.31 -9.47 12.37
CA LYS A 23 20.36 -10.50 13.42
C LYS A 23 19.15 -11.43 13.41
N CYS A 24 17.98 -10.96 12.98
CA CYS A 24 16.72 -11.70 13.00
C CYS A 24 16.22 -12.12 11.60
N ALA A 25 17.09 -12.06 10.58
CA ALA A 25 16.71 -12.22 9.18
C ALA A 25 16.68 -13.68 8.65
N ASP A 26 16.37 -14.66 9.50
CA ASP A 26 16.42 -16.09 9.14
C ASP A 26 15.62 -16.41 7.86
N ARG A 27 14.42 -15.81 7.73
CA ARG A 27 13.56 -15.99 6.56
C ARG A 27 14.20 -15.46 5.27
N ASN A 28 14.91 -14.33 5.36
CA ASN A 28 15.57 -13.73 4.19
C ASN A 28 16.80 -14.55 3.78
N PHE A 29 17.56 -15.08 4.75
CA PHE A 29 18.66 -16.00 4.46
C PHE A 29 18.16 -17.28 3.78
N ALA A 30 17.11 -17.92 4.31
CA ALA A 30 16.53 -19.13 3.71
C ALA A 30 16.08 -18.89 2.26
N LEU A 31 15.38 -17.78 2.00
CA LEU A 31 14.95 -17.41 0.65
C LEU A 31 16.13 -17.16 -0.28
N ALA A 32 17.16 -16.47 0.20
CA ALA A 32 18.35 -16.17 -0.60
C ALA A 32 19.13 -17.45 -0.98
N TYR A 33 19.27 -18.41 -0.05
CA TYR A 33 19.87 -19.70 -0.37
C TYR A 33 19.05 -20.48 -1.40
N PHE A 34 17.72 -20.48 -1.26
CA PHE A 34 16.81 -21.10 -2.23
C PHE A 34 16.93 -20.46 -3.62
N MET A 35 16.99 -19.13 -3.70
CA MET A 35 17.20 -18.40 -4.95
C MET A 35 18.57 -18.70 -5.58
N ARG A 36 19.61 -18.91 -4.75
CA ARG A 36 20.95 -19.26 -5.23
C ARG A 36 20.98 -20.64 -5.88
N GLU A 37 20.33 -21.62 -5.26
CA GLU A 37 20.20 -22.98 -5.83
C GLU A 37 19.49 -22.95 -7.19
N ASN A 38 18.44 -22.14 -7.30
CA ASN A 38 17.68 -21.94 -8.55
C ASN A 38 18.35 -20.98 -9.55
N LYS A 39 19.62 -20.57 -9.30
CA LYS A 39 20.40 -19.68 -10.19
C LYS A 39 19.69 -18.35 -10.51
N CYS A 40 18.93 -17.81 -9.56
CA CYS A 40 18.22 -16.53 -9.74
C CYS A 40 19.14 -15.30 -9.66
N PHE A 41 20.38 -15.48 -9.20
CA PHE A 41 21.37 -14.40 -9.13
C PHE A 41 22.30 -14.41 -10.35
N PRO A 42 22.80 -13.24 -10.78
CA PRO A 42 23.85 -13.15 -11.80
C PRO A 42 25.09 -13.98 -11.41
N PRO A 43 25.89 -14.43 -12.39
CA PRO A 43 27.14 -15.14 -12.11
C PRO A 43 28.07 -14.32 -11.22
N ASN A 44 28.84 -14.98 -10.34
CA ASN A 44 29.78 -14.38 -9.39
C ASN A 44 29.15 -13.50 -8.28
N THR A 45 27.84 -13.61 -8.03
CA THR A 45 27.19 -12.89 -6.93
C THR A 45 27.56 -13.47 -5.56
N LYS A 46 28.04 -12.64 -4.65
CA LYS A 46 28.30 -13.01 -3.26
C LYS A 46 27.06 -12.81 -2.40
N LEU A 47 26.44 -13.91 -1.98
CA LEU A 47 25.14 -13.90 -1.31
C LEU A 47 25.07 -13.01 -0.06
N HIS A 48 26.07 -13.14 0.83
CA HIS A 48 26.10 -12.38 2.10
C HIS A 48 26.23 -10.88 1.88
N GLU A 49 27.09 -10.44 0.94
CA GLU A 49 27.26 -9.02 0.61
C GLU A 49 25.96 -8.45 0.00
N THR A 50 25.27 -9.21 -0.85
CA THR A 50 23.97 -8.81 -1.42
C THR A 50 22.89 -8.69 -0.35
N LEU A 51 22.84 -9.61 0.61
CA LEU A 51 21.88 -9.54 1.72
C LEU A 51 22.20 -8.39 2.68
N ASP A 52 23.46 -8.17 3.01
CA ASP A 52 23.88 -7.02 3.82
C ASP A 52 23.51 -5.70 3.14
N PHE A 53 23.64 -5.62 1.81
CA PHE A 53 23.19 -4.46 1.05
C PHE A 53 21.66 -4.30 1.10
N TYR A 54 20.90 -5.40 0.99
CA TYR A 54 19.45 -5.38 1.14
C TYR A 54 19.02 -4.83 2.51
N PHE A 55 19.62 -5.29 3.62
CA PHE A 55 19.29 -4.77 4.95
C PHE A 55 19.68 -3.30 5.12
N GLN A 56 20.78 -2.86 4.49
CA GLN A 56 21.14 -1.45 4.49
C GLN A 56 20.07 -0.58 3.81
N LEU A 57 19.51 -1.05 2.68
CA LEU A 57 18.43 -0.34 1.99
C LEU A 57 17.12 -0.30 2.80
N CYS A 58 16.79 -1.39 3.50
CA CYS A 58 15.63 -1.45 4.39
C CYS A 58 15.77 -0.56 5.64
N SER A 59 17.00 -0.18 5.99
CA SER A 59 17.33 0.65 7.15
C SER A 59 17.52 2.13 6.83
N LEU A 60 17.15 2.56 5.62
CA LEU A 60 17.12 3.98 5.25
C LEU A 60 16.01 4.71 6.00
N GLU A 61 16.32 5.91 6.47
CA GLU A 61 15.37 6.78 7.17
C GLU A 61 14.92 7.91 6.26
N ILE A 62 13.62 8.13 6.21
CA ILE A 62 13.01 9.26 5.52
C ILE A 62 11.95 9.90 6.40
N THR A 63 11.77 11.20 6.25
CA THR A 63 10.59 11.92 6.76
C THR A 63 9.39 11.71 5.83
N ALA A 64 8.18 11.97 6.32
CA ALA A 64 6.99 11.96 5.46
C ALA A 64 7.10 12.96 4.29
N GLU A 65 7.74 14.12 4.51
CA GLU A 65 7.98 15.13 3.46
C GLU A 65 8.87 14.58 2.35
N ALA A 66 10.06 14.07 2.68
CA ALA A 66 10.93 13.37 1.75
C ALA A 66 10.21 12.25 0.98
N GLY A 67 9.44 11.40 1.68
CA GLY A 67 8.67 10.33 1.05
C GLY A 67 7.60 10.85 0.08
N ALA A 68 6.94 11.96 0.39
CA ALA A 68 5.96 12.59 -0.49
C ALA A 68 6.61 13.11 -1.77
N VAL A 69 7.80 13.73 -1.68
CA VAL A 69 8.57 14.18 -2.84
C VAL A 69 9.02 12.99 -3.71
N MET A 70 9.46 11.89 -3.09
CA MET A 70 9.82 10.67 -3.82
C MET A 70 8.62 10.07 -4.55
N ALA A 71 7.46 10.00 -3.88
CA ALA A 71 6.20 9.56 -4.51
C ALA A 71 5.77 10.50 -5.64
N ALA A 72 5.96 11.81 -5.48
CA ALA A 72 5.61 12.81 -6.47
C ALA A 72 6.55 12.76 -7.68
N THR A 73 7.82 12.39 -7.48
CA THR A 73 8.77 12.11 -8.56
C THR A 73 8.29 10.93 -9.41
N LEU A 74 7.71 9.88 -8.80
CA LEU A 74 7.07 8.79 -9.54
C LEU A 74 5.78 9.25 -10.23
N ALA A 75 4.97 10.08 -9.58
CA ALA A 75 3.77 10.66 -10.20
C ALA A 75 4.09 11.51 -11.43
N ASN A 76 5.26 12.17 -11.43
CA ASN A 76 5.74 13.06 -12.48
C ASN A 76 6.68 12.36 -13.50
N GLY A 77 6.47 11.06 -13.73
CA GLY A 77 7.18 10.32 -14.78
C GLY A 77 8.69 10.14 -14.55
N GLY A 78 9.19 10.34 -13.33
CA GLY A 78 10.60 10.16 -12.97
C GLY A 78 11.39 11.46 -12.86
N ILE A 79 10.74 12.60 -13.08
CA ILE A 79 11.32 13.94 -12.92
C ILE A 79 10.96 14.46 -11.53
N ASN A 80 11.97 14.83 -10.74
CA ASN A 80 11.71 15.37 -9.41
C ASN A 80 10.96 16.71 -9.51
N PRO A 81 9.82 16.89 -8.81
CA PRO A 81 8.97 18.06 -8.98
C PRO A 81 9.55 19.34 -8.37
N LEU A 82 10.48 19.23 -7.42
CA LEU A 82 11.11 20.38 -6.77
C LEU A 82 12.35 20.86 -7.53
N THR A 83 13.13 19.93 -8.06
CA THR A 83 14.43 20.24 -8.71
C THR A 83 14.38 20.22 -10.23
N GLY A 84 13.34 19.61 -10.84
CA GLY A 84 13.27 19.40 -12.29
C GLY A 84 14.23 18.33 -12.82
N ASP A 85 14.91 17.61 -11.93
CA ASP A 85 15.95 16.64 -12.29
C ASP A 85 15.35 15.33 -12.80
N PRO A 86 15.71 14.83 -14.01
CA PRO A 86 15.29 13.52 -14.49
C PRO A 86 16.06 12.41 -13.77
N VAL A 87 15.45 11.82 -12.75
CA VAL A 87 16.09 10.80 -11.88
C VAL A 87 15.86 9.38 -12.39
N LEU A 88 14.69 9.12 -12.97
CA LEU A 88 14.26 7.80 -13.44
C LEU A 88 13.78 7.88 -14.89
N THR A 89 13.90 6.79 -15.62
CA THR A 89 13.29 6.66 -16.95
C THR A 89 11.79 6.45 -16.82
N VAL A 90 11.02 6.99 -17.77
CA VAL A 90 9.55 6.83 -17.82
C VAL A 90 9.13 5.36 -17.81
N GLU A 91 9.91 4.49 -18.47
CA GLU A 91 9.67 3.06 -18.49
C GLU A 91 9.81 2.43 -17.09
N ALA A 92 10.89 2.74 -16.36
CA ALA A 92 11.10 2.23 -15.01
C ALA A 92 9.98 2.69 -14.06
N VAL A 93 9.53 3.94 -14.20
CA VAL A 93 8.42 4.49 -13.42
C VAL A 93 7.12 3.76 -13.72
N ARG A 94 6.76 3.60 -15.00
CA ARG A 94 5.55 2.88 -15.41
C ARG A 94 5.52 1.45 -14.87
N ASN A 95 6.64 0.73 -15.00
CA ASN A 95 6.76 -0.65 -14.51
C ASN A 95 6.63 -0.71 -12.98
N THR A 96 7.27 0.23 -12.28
CA THR A 96 7.20 0.34 -10.82
C THR A 96 5.77 0.63 -10.34
N LEU A 97 5.08 1.59 -10.95
CA LEU A 97 3.69 1.93 -10.59
C LEU A 97 2.73 0.76 -10.85
N THR A 98 2.96 0.01 -11.93
CA THR A 98 2.16 -1.18 -12.25
C THR A 98 2.32 -2.27 -11.19
N LEU A 99 3.56 -2.49 -10.73
CA LEU A 99 3.83 -3.44 -9.63
C LEU A 99 3.30 -2.92 -8.29
N MET A 100 3.48 -1.63 -7.98
CA MET A 100 2.91 -1.01 -6.77
C MET A 100 1.38 -1.16 -6.72
N HIS A 101 0.70 -1.11 -7.86
CA HIS A 101 -0.74 -1.33 -7.92
C HIS A 101 -1.14 -2.78 -7.58
N SER A 102 -0.38 -3.78 -8.06
CA SER A 102 -0.75 -5.20 -7.89
C SER A 102 -0.17 -5.89 -6.65
N CYS A 103 1.03 -5.51 -6.19
CA CYS A 103 1.74 -6.16 -5.08
C CYS A 103 2.23 -5.19 -3.98
N GLY A 104 1.72 -3.96 -3.94
CA GLY A 104 2.18 -2.90 -3.05
C GLY A 104 1.88 -3.05 -1.55
N MET A 105 0.74 -3.65 -1.21
CA MET A 105 0.11 -3.63 0.12
C MET A 105 0.03 -5.03 0.75
N TYR A 106 1.10 -5.83 0.64
CA TYR A 106 1.16 -7.22 1.13
C TYR A 106 -0.03 -8.06 0.64
N ASN A 107 -0.59 -8.91 1.51
CA ASN A 107 -1.77 -9.72 1.20
C ASN A 107 -3.04 -8.89 0.96
N TYR A 108 -3.01 -7.58 1.25
CA TYR A 108 -4.10 -6.67 1.00
C TYR A 108 -4.08 -6.03 -0.40
N SER A 109 -3.03 -6.27 -1.20
CA SER A 109 -2.82 -5.59 -2.49
C SER A 109 -4.01 -5.71 -3.46
N GLY A 110 -4.59 -6.91 -3.61
CA GLY A 110 -5.73 -7.10 -4.52
C GLY A 110 -6.99 -6.35 -4.06
N GLN A 111 -7.31 -6.37 -2.76
CA GLN A 111 -8.45 -5.61 -2.22
C GLN A 111 -8.19 -4.10 -2.28
N PHE A 112 -6.95 -3.67 -2.04
CA PHE A 112 -6.56 -2.28 -2.12
C PHE A 112 -6.66 -1.75 -3.55
N ALA A 113 -6.19 -2.52 -4.54
CA ALA A 113 -6.33 -2.20 -5.96
C ALA A 113 -7.80 -2.07 -6.38
N PHE A 114 -8.69 -2.90 -5.83
CA PHE A 114 -10.12 -2.83 -6.14
C PHE A 114 -10.85 -1.67 -5.45
N LYS A 115 -10.52 -1.39 -4.17
CA LYS A 115 -11.22 -0.38 -3.36
C LYS A 115 -10.66 1.03 -3.54
N VAL A 116 -9.33 1.15 -3.58
CA VAL A 116 -8.61 2.42 -3.67
C VAL A 116 -8.11 2.67 -5.09
N GLY A 117 -7.62 1.65 -5.78
CA GLY A 117 -7.21 1.78 -7.17
C GLY A 117 -5.94 2.59 -7.42
N LEU A 118 -5.23 3.02 -6.39
CA LEU A 118 -4.02 3.83 -6.51
C LEU A 118 -2.75 3.00 -6.28
N PRO A 119 -1.67 3.18 -7.07
CA PRO A 119 -0.37 2.57 -6.80
C PRO A 119 0.13 2.96 -5.41
N SER A 120 0.47 1.97 -4.59
CA SER A 120 0.92 2.21 -3.21
C SER A 120 2.02 1.24 -2.80
N LYS A 121 2.77 1.57 -1.75
CA LYS A 121 3.67 0.63 -1.07
C LYS A 121 3.60 0.84 0.43
N SER A 122 3.29 -0.23 1.16
CA SER A 122 3.34 -0.24 2.62
C SER A 122 4.70 -0.70 3.16
N GLY A 123 5.13 -0.16 4.29
CA GLY A 123 6.30 -0.60 5.05
C GLY A 123 5.94 -0.97 6.49
N VAL A 124 6.68 -1.91 7.06
CA VAL A 124 6.51 -2.36 8.47
C VAL A 124 6.80 -1.27 9.50
N SER A 125 7.43 -0.16 9.08
CA SER A 125 7.58 1.06 9.88
C SER A 125 6.26 1.84 10.08
N GLY A 126 5.17 1.41 9.44
CA GLY A 126 3.90 2.11 9.39
C GLY A 126 3.84 3.22 8.34
N CYS A 127 4.84 3.28 7.45
CA CYS A 127 4.87 4.19 6.31
C CYS A 127 4.07 3.62 5.13
N VAL A 128 3.30 4.45 4.45
CA VAL A 128 2.59 4.12 3.20
C VAL A 128 2.91 5.19 2.17
N LEU A 129 3.61 4.80 1.10
CA LEU A 129 3.79 5.62 -0.09
C LEU A 129 2.60 5.41 -1.01
N LEU A 130 1.96 6.50 -1.42
CA LEU A 130 0.79 6.52 -2.30
C LEU A 130 1.09 7.44 -3.48
N VAL A 131 0.84 6.96 -4.70
CA VAL A 131 1.08 7.73 -5.91
C VAL A 131 -0.24 7.97 -6.64
N VAL A 132 -0.53 9.22 -6.98
CA VAL A 132 -1.60 9.60 -7.90
C VAL A 132 -0.93 10.07 -9.19
N PRO A 133 -0.83 9.20 -10.22
CA PRO A 133 -0.09 9.52 -11.44
C PRO A 133 -0.54 10.84 -12.06
N ASN A 134 0.41 11.62 -12.56
CA ASN A 134 0.20 12.93 -13.19
C ASN A 134 -0.48 13.99 -12.29
N THR A 135 -0.55 13.75 -10.96
CA THR A 135 -1.21 14.67 -10.02
C THR A 135 -0.34 14.95 -8.81
N MET A 136 -0.06 13.94 -7.97
CA MET A 136 0.67 14.14 -6.72
C MET A 136 1.24 12.84 -6.16
N GLY A 137 2.21 12.97 -5.26
CA GLY A 137 2.67 11.89 -4.39
C GLY A 137 2.35 12.19 -2.93
N ILE A 138 1.99 11.15 -2.18
CA ILE A 138 1.60 11.24 -0.78
C ILE A 138 2.41 10.22 0.01
N CYS A 139 2.88 10.62 1.19
CA CYS A 139 3.48 9.71 2.15
C CYS A 139 2.73 9.84 3.47
N LEU A 140 2.26 8.71 3.99
CA LEU A 140 1.52 8.61 5.24
C LEU A 140 2.39 7.84 6.23
N TRP A 141 2.42 8.27 7.48
CA TRP A 141 3.14 7.56 8.53
C TRP A 141 2.28 7.39 9.78
N SER A 142 2.08 6.14 10.17
CA SER A 142 1.39 5.76 11.40
C SER A 142 1.87 4.37 11.83
N PRO A 143 2.69 4.25 12.90
CA PRO A 143 3.31 3.00 13.33
C PRO A 143 2.37 1.81 13.59
N PRO A 144 1.15 1.97 14.14
CA PRO A 144 0.25 0.84 14.36
C PRO A 144 -0.14 0.14 13.05
N LEU A 145 0.14 -1.16 12.98
CA LEU A 145 -0.15 -2.02 11.83
C LEU A 145 -1.42 -2.86 12.06
N ASP A 146 -2.08 -3.19 10.96
CA ASP A 146 -3.19 -4.14 10.91
C ASP A 146 -2.67 -5.60 10.89
N SER A 147 -3.59 -6.56 10.88
CA SER A 147 -3.28 -7.99 10.79
C SER A 147 -2.59 -8.39 9.48
N ASN A 148 -2.62 -7.54 8.46
CA ASN A 148 -1.99 -7.75 7.15
C ASN A 148 -0.61 -7.07 7.04
N GLY A 149 -0.15 -6.37 8.09
CA GLY A 149 1.13 -5.66 8.11
C GLY A 149 1.10 -4.27 7.44
N ASN A 150 -0.08 -3.72 7.19
CA ASN A 150 -0.25 -2.36 6.67
C ASN A 150 -0.58 -1.36 7.78
N SER A 151 -0.24 -0.08 7.58
CA SER A 151 -0.63 0.97 8.53
C SER A 151 -2.15 1.13 8.62
N CYS A 152 -2.73 0.97 9.82
CA CYS A 152 -4.17 1.06 10.04
C CYS A 152 -4.74 2.40 9.54
N ARG A 153 -4.12 3.50 9.98
CA ARG A 153 -4.56 4.86 9.62
C ARG A 153 -4.21 5.21 8.17
N GLY A 154 -3.08 4.69 7.66
CA GLY A 154 -2.69 4.90 6.27
C GLY A 154 -3.73 4.33 5.30
N VAL A 155 -4.14 3.07 5.52
CA VAL A 155 -5.16 2.42 4.70
C VAL A 155 -6.52 3.14 4.81
N GLN A 156 -6.93 3.51 6.02
CA GLN A 156 -8.19 4.24 6.24
C GLN A 156 -8.19 5.59 5.51
N PHE A 157 -7.10 6.34 5.57
CA PHE A 157 -6.96 7.60 4.86
C PHE A 157 -7.09 7.41 3.35
N CYS A 158 -6.43 6.40 2.77
CA CYS A 158 -6.53 6.11 1.33
C CYS A 158 -7.96 5.82 0.89
N MET A 159 -8.76 5.10 1.68
CA MET A 159 -10.17 4.84 1.39
C MET A 159 -11.02 6.11 1.43
N GLU A 160 -10.84 6.94 2.45
CA GLU A 160 -11.54 8.22 2.58
C GLU A 160 -11.17 9.18 1.44
N LEU A 161 -9.90 9.18 1.01
CA LEU A 161 -9.41 9.99 -0.09
C LEU A 161 -10.17 9.70 -1.39
N VAL A 162 -10.26 8.43 -1.79
CA VAL A 162 -10.96 8.04 -3.03
C VAL A 162 -12.48 8.08 -2.93
N SER A 163 -13.02 8.07 -1.71
CA SER A 163 -14.45 8.29 -1.48
C SER A 163 -14.82 9.75 -1.76
N ARG A 164 -13.92 10.69 -1.45
CA ARG A 164 -14.15 12.14 -1.60
C ARG A 164 -13.71 12.67 -2.96
N PHE A 165 -12.65 12.13 -3.54
CA PHE A 165 -12.03 12.62 -4.77
C PHE A 165 -12.04 11.59 -5.90
N THR A 166 -12.08 12.07 -7.15
CA THR A 166 -12.03 11.25 -8.37
C THR A 166 -10.61 10.79 -8.71
N PHE A 167 -9.94 10.17 -7.74
CA PHE A 167 -8.55 9.69 -7.88
C PHE A 167 -8.44 8.20 -8.15
N HIS A 168 -9.52 7.43 -8.02
CA HIS A 168 -9.45 6.02 -8.36
C HIS A 168 -9.01 5.85 -9.82
N ASN A 169 -8.08 4.95 -10.12
CA ASN A 169 -7.51 4.83 -11.46
C ASN A 169 -8.55 4.46 -12.54
N PHE A 170 -9.69 3.90 -12.12
CA PHE A 170 -10.84 3.58 -12.97
C PHE A 170 -12.07 4.49 -12.72
N ASP A 171 -11.92 5.62 -12.04
CA ASP A 171 -12.99 6.63 -11.92
C ASP A 171 -13.17 7.40 -13.25
N ASN A 172 -14.38 7.91 -13.47
CA ASN A 172 -14.73 8.70 -14.65
C ASN A 172 -14.49 10.20 -14.42
N LEU A 173 -13.70 10.83 -15.30
CA LEU A 173 -13.33 12.25 -15.20
C LEU A 173 -14.32 13.22 -15.87
N ARG A 174 -15.19 12.71 -16.74
CA ARG A 174 -16.13 13.51 -17.55
C ARG A 174 -17.53 13.57 -16.98
N ASN A 175 -17.89 12.67 -16.07
CA ASN A 175 -19.26 12.53 -15.61
C ASN A 175 -19.56 13.43 -14.41
N HIS A 176 -20.44 14.42 -14.61
CA HIS A 176 -21.07 15.24 -13.55
C HIS A 176 -22.04 14.48 -12.63
N ILE A 177 -22.09 13.14 -12.74
CA ILE A 177 -22.99 12.27 -11.97
C ILE A 177 -22.40 11.98 -10.58
N THR A 178 -21.08 12.06 -10.43
CA THR A 178 -20.43 11.72 -9.17
C THR A 178 -20.51 12.89 -8.19
N THR A 179 -20.77 12.60 -6.91
CA THR A 179 -20.65 13.57 -5.82
C THR A 179 -19.20 13.84 -5.42
N LYS A 180 -18.24 13.17 -6.05
CA LYS A 180 -16.81 13.31 -5.76
C LYS A 180 -16.28 14.61 -6.35
N THR A 181 -15.28 15.17 -5.69
CA THR A 181 -14.61 16.40 -6.15
C THR A 181 -13.42 16.05 -7.02
N ASP A 182 -13.29 16.67 -8.20
CA ASP A 182 -12.04 16.67 -8.96
C ASP A 182 -11.28 17.98 -8.68
N PRO A 183 -10.13 17.95 -7.97
CA PRO A 183 -9.37 19.16 -7.68
C PRO A 183 -8.57 19.67 -8.89
N ARG A 184 -8.49 18.92 -10.00
CA ARG A 184 -7.85 19.37 -11.24
C ARG A 184 -8.73 20.34 -12.02
N MET A 185 -10.04 20.37 -11.75
CA MET A 185 -10.99 21.26 -12.42
C MET A 185 -11.41 22.38 -11.48
N ALA A 186 -11.35 23.63 -11.94
CA ALA A 186 -11.94 24.74 -11.19
C ALA A 186 -13.48 24.61 -11.20
N LYS A 187 -14.12 24.62 -10.02
CA LYS A 187 -15.58 24.45 -9.88
C LYS A 187 -16.42 25.41 -10.72
N ALA A 188 -15.94 26.63 -10.96
CA ALA A 188 -16.62 27.64 -11.76
C ALA A 188 -16.51 27.33 -13.27
N GLU A 189 -15.35 26.87 -13.71
CA GLU A 189 -15.04 26.56 -15.10
C GLU A 189 -15.88 25.38 -15.61
N SER A 190 -16.08 24.35 -14.78
CA SER A 190 -16.91 23.20 -15.18
C SER A 190 -18.37 23.55 -15.42
N ARG A 191 -18.97 24.43 -14.60
CA ARG A 191 -20.39 24.82 -14.77
C ARG A 191 -20.59 25.78 -15.94
N ALA A 192 -19.67 26.74 -16.10
CA ALA A 192 -19.69 27.68 -17.21
C ALA A 192 -19.52 26.94 -18.55
N GLN A 193 -18.58 25.98 -18.63
CA GLN A 193 -18.35 25.21 -19.85
C GLN A 193 -19.59 24.42 -20.29
N ILE A 194 -20.26 23.72 -19.38
CA ILE A 194 -21.50 23.00 -19.70
C ILE A 194 -22.57 23.96 -20.22
N LEU A 195 -22.70 25.14 -19.60
CA LEU A 195 -23.66 26.15 -20.02
C LEU A 195 -23.33 26.70 -21.41
N PHE A 196 -22.05 27.00 -21.68
CA PHE A 196 -21.60 27.45 -22.99
C PHE A 196 -21.83 26.39 -24.07
N ASP A 197 -21.48 25.13 -23.81
CA ASP A 197 -21.69 24.02 -24.74
C ASP A 197 -23.18 23.84 -25.07
N LEU A 198 -24.05 23.97 -24.06
CA LEU A 198 -25.51 23.91 -24.23
C LEU A 198 -26.03 25.09 -25.08
N LEU A 199 -25.62 26.31 -24.76
CA LEU A 199 -26.05 27.52 -25.48
C LEU A 199 -25.56 27.52 -26.93
N PHE A 200 -24.32 27.10 -27.18
CA PHE A 200 -23.77 27.01 -28.53
C PHE A 200 -24.45 25.91 -29.34
N SER A 201 -24.73 24.75 -28.74
CA SER A 201 -25.50 23.68 -29.37
C SER A 201 -26.92 24.12 -29.73
N ALA A 202 -27.56 24.92 -28.85
CA ALA A 202 -28.85 25.53 -29.11
C ALA A 202 -28.80 26.53 -30.28
N ALA A 203 -27.78 27.40 -30.32
CA ALA A 203 -27.61 28.38 -31.37
C ALA A 203 -27.32 27.74 -32.74
N ALA A 204 -26.58 26.64 -32.77
CA ALA A 204 -26.26 25.89 -33.99
C ALA A 204 -27.42 24.98 -34.46
N GLY A 205 -28.47 24.80 -33.65
CA GLY A 205 -29.57 23.88 -33.97
C GLY A 205 -29.20 22.39 -33.89
N ASP A 206 -28.09 22.04 -33.21
CA ASP A 206 -27.67 20.65 -33.06
C ASP A 206 -28.47 19.94 -31.95
N LEU A 207 -29.58 19.32 -32.37
CA LEU A 207 -30.45 18.55 -31.50
C LEU A 207 -29.77 17.32 -30.89
N SER A 208 -28.71 16.79 -31.51
CA SER A 208 -27.99 15.62 -30.98
C SER A 208 -27.10 16.01 -29.80
N ALA A 209 -26.40 17.13 -29.93
CA ALA A 209 -25.61 17.71 -28.85
C ALA A 209 -26.50 18.18 -27.69
N LEU A 210 -27.63 18.82 -27.99
CA LEU A 210 -28.62 19.23 -26.98
C LEU A 210 -29.17 18.06 -26.17
N ARG A 211 -29.60 16.98 -26.83
CA ARG A 211 -30.10 15.77 -26.14
C ARG A 211 -29.02 15.14 -25.26
N SER A 212 -27.77 15.12 -25.73
CA SER A 212 -26.64 14.59 -24.96
C SER A 212 -26.31 15.46 -23.74
N ALA A 213 -26.39 16.78 -23.89
CA ALA A 213 -26.20 17.74 -22.80
C ALA A 213 -27.36 17.70 -21.80
N GLU A 214 -28.61 17.55 -22.25
CA GLU A 214 -29.80 17.42 -21.40
C GLU A 214 -29.71 16.17 -20.50
N ILE A 215 -29.33 15.01 -21.04
CA ILE A 215 -29.12 13.78 -20.26
C ILE A 215 -28.05 14.00 -19.18
N THR A 216 -27.00 14.74 -19.52
CA THR A 216 -25.91 15.07 -18.60
C THR A 216 -26.38 16.03 -17.50
N PHE A 217 -27.12 17.08 -17.85
CA PHE A 217 -27.62 18.09 -16.94
C PHE A 217 -28.69 17.53 -15.99
N HIS A 218 -29.66 16.78 -16.51
CA HIS A 218 -30.71 16.14 -15.70
C HIS A 218 -30.10 15.17 -14.66
N ARG A 219 -29.05 14.42 -15.03
CA ARG A 219 -28.34 13.52 -14.10
C ARG A 219 -27.41 14.23 -13.12
N ALA A 220 -26.90 15.42 -13.46
CA ALA A 220 -26.15 16.27 -12.54
C ALA A 220 -27.06 16.92 -11.47
N CYS A 221 -28.27 17.31 -11.85
CA CYS A 221 -29.28 17.87 -10.94
C CYS A 221 -29.96 16.79 -10.07
N HIS A 222 -30.08 15.56 -10.58
CA HIS A 222 -30.65 14.41 -9.87
C HIS A 222 -29.65 13.25 -9.82
N PRO A 223 -28.62 13.30 -8.95
CA PRO A 223 -27.67 12.22 -8.81
C PRO A 223 -28.39 10.94 -8.33
N ILE A 224 -28.09 9.81 -9.00
CA ILE A 224 -28.60 8.50 -8.60
C ILE A 224 -28.09 8.22 -7.18
N GLN A 225 -29.00 8.16 -6.21
CA GLN A 225 -28.66 7.75 -4.85
C GLN A 225 -28.17 6.31 -4.91
N THR A 226 -26.89 6.08 -4.58
CA THR A 226 -26.43 4.73 -4.30
C THR A 226 -27.19 4.21 -3.08
N PRO A 227 -27.73 2.97 -3.09
CA PRO A 227 -28.34 2.41 -1.90
C PRO A 227 -27.27 2.40 -0.82
N ARG A 228 -27.54 3.09 0.31
CA ARG A 228 -26.69 3.05 1.49
C ARG A 228 -26.46 1.58 1.81
N SER A 229 -25.20 1.11 1.76
CA SER A 229 -24.84 -0.13 2.41
C SER A 229 -25.25 0.02 3.88
N ASN A 230 -26.23 -0.77 4.32
CA ASN A 230 -26.64 -0.79 5.70
C ASN A 230 -25.38 -1.03 6.55
N PRO A 231 -25.09 -0.20 7.57
CA PRO A 231 -24.11 -0.59 8.56
C PRO A 231 -24.58 -1.92 9.19
N PRO A 232 -23.67 -2.84 9.55
CA PRO A 232 -24.07 -4.06 10.23
C PRO A 232 -24.89 -3.67 11.45
N SER A 233 -26.08 -4.27 11.56
CA SER A 233 -27.03 -4.05 12.63
C SER A 233 -26.36 -4.28 13.98
N HIS A 234 -25.99 -3.20 14.66
CA HIS A 234 -25.71 -3.27 16.09
C HIS A 234 -27.02 -3.63 16.80
N PRO A 235 -27.06 -4.68 17.65
CA PRO A 235 -28.22 -4.94 18.46
C PRO A 235 -28.42 -3.77 19.42
N ARG A 236 -29.66 -3.26 19.51
CA ARG A 236 -30.05 -2.24 20.49
C ARG A 236 -29.76 -2.79 21.89
N PRO A 237 -29.02 -2.07 22.76
CA PRO A 237 -28.96 -2.45 24.15
C PRO A 237 -30.29 -2.10 24.81
N SER A 238 -30.93 -3.13 25.38
CA SER A 238 -32.01 -2.97 26.34
C SER A 238 -31.50 -2.21 27.56
N SER A 239 -32.36 -1.34 28.07
CA SER A 239 -32.13 -0.53 29.27
C SER A 239 -31.83 -1.38 30.50
N SER A 240 -30.65 -1.24 31.09
CA SER A 240 -30.41 -1.10 32.54
C SER A 240 -28.92 -1.12 32.89
N ALA A 241 -28.58 -0.38 33.95
CA ALA A 241 -27.30 -0.38 34.69
C ALA A 241 -26.10 0.37 34.11
N ASP A 242 -26.07 1.67 34.43
CA ASP A 242 -25.00 2.36 35.18
C ASP A 242 -23.56 1.79 35.09
N THR A 243 -22.66 2.52 34.42
CA THR A 243 -21.26 2.69 34.87
C THR A 243 -20.59 3.85 34.14
N ARG A 244 -20.10 4.82 34.92
CA ARG A 244 -19.34 5.99 34.48
C ARG A 244 -18.04 5.61 33.78
N SER A 245 -17.79 6.18 32.60
CA SER A 245 -16.44 6.39 32.07
C SER A 245 -16.45 7.56 31.09
N ARG A 246 -15.68 8.61 31.40
CA ARG A 246 -15.62 9.89 30.69
C ARG A 246 -14.85 9.75 29.38
N ALA A 247 -15.53 9.89 28.23
CA ALA A 247 -14.87 10.17 26.96
C ALA A 247 -14.56 11.68 26.88
N ARG A 248 -13.28 12.06 27.02
CA ARG A 248 -12.81 13.42 26.77
C ARG A 248 -12.77 13.66 25.25
N THR A 249 -13.51 14.67 24.81
CA THR A 249 -13.42 15.27 23.47
C THR A 249 -12.04 15.89 23.25
N TRP A 250 -11.37 15.50 22.17
CA TRP A 250 -10.06 16.02 21.78
C TRP A 250 -10.24 17.29 20.94
N ARG A 251 -9.62 18.40 21.39
CA ARG A 251 -9.40 19.62 20.61
C ARG A 251 -7.89 19.73 20.32
N PRO A 252 -7.46 20.15 19.13
CA PRO A 252 -6.04 20.31 18.84
C PRO A 252 -5.50 21.54 19.59
N ARG A 253 -4.38 21.39 20.30
CA ARG A 253 -3.55 22.51 20.77
C ARG A 253 -2.38 22.68 19.81
N THR A 254 -2.26 23.88 19.27
CA THR A 254 -1.06 24.42 18.61
C THR A 254 -0.07 24.87 19.68
N THR A 255 1.13 24.29 19.72
CA THR A 255 2.35 24.96 20.20
C THR A 255 3.59 24.19 19.73
N THR A 256 4.42 24.96 19.01
CA THR A 256 5.87 24.94 18.83
C THR A 256 6.74 24.03 19.71
N ASP A 257 7.71 23.40 19.03
CA ASP A 257 9.11 23.12 19.43
C ASP A 257 9.35 22.17 20.62
N GLU A 258 9.75 20.93 20.32
CA GLU A 258 10.61 20.13 21.22
C GLU A 258 11.27 18.96 20.47
N ARG A 259 12.61 18.90 20.58
CA ARG A 259 13.50 17.86 20.04
C ARG A 259 13.17 16.51 20.68
N LEU A 260 12.88 15.50 19.86
CA LEU A 260 12.62 14.13 20.33
C LEU A 260 13.89 13.28 20.29
N HIS A 261 14.43 13.02 21.48
CA HIS A 261 15.39 11.95 21.76
C HIS A 261 14.75 10.57 21.51
N VAL A 262 15.50 9.71 20.82
CA VAL A 262 15.17 8.31 20.57
C VAL A 262 15.23 7.51 21.87
N ALA A 263 14.10 6.93 22.29
CA ALA A 263 14.05 5.98 23.39
C ALA A 263 14.32 4.56 22.86
N THR A 264 15.50 4.03 23.17
CA THR A 264 15.88 2.62 23.03
C THR A 264 15.31 1.81 24.20
N SER A 265 14.49 0.78 23.94
CA SER A 265 14.11 -0.20 24.96
C SER A 265 15.07 -1.39 24.95
N GLU A 266 15.92 -1.48 25.97
CA GLU A 266 16.69 -2.68 26.32
C GLU A 266 15.75 -3.76 26.88
N ALA A 267 15.80 -4.97 26.33
CA ALA A 267 15.23 -6.16 26.95
C ALA A 267 16.38 -6.97 27.57
N THR A 268 16.48 -6.89 28.89
CA THR A 268 17.48 -7.57 29.72
C THR A 268 17.14 -9.05 29.90
N SER A 269 18.14 -9.90 29.73
CA SER A 269 18.16 -11.33 30.04
C SER A 269 17.93 -11.62 31.52
N ARG A 270 17.09 -12.62 31.84
CA ARG A 270 17.20 -13.38 33.10
C ARG A 270 17.05 -14.88 32.84
N SER A 271 18.16 -15.58 33.06
CA SER A 271 18.27 -17.02 33.23
C SER A 271 18.00 -17.41 34.68
N SER A 272 17.29 -18.51 34.91
CA SER A 272 17.48 -19.36 36.10
C SER A 272 16.96 -20.78 35.82
N SER A 273 17.89 -21.74 35.74
CA SER A 273 17.70 -23.15 36.07
C SER A 273 17.24 -23.28 37.55
N THR A 274 16.54 -24.29 38.04
CA THR A 274 16.79 -25.74 38.02
C THR A 274 15.63 -26.44 38.75
N SER A 275 15.19 -27.63 38.33
CA SER A 275 14.93 -28.81 39.20
C SER A 275 14.05 -29.85 38.52
N SER A 276 14.54 -31.08 38.54
CA SER A 276 13.97 -32.33 38.06
C SER A 276 12.79 -32.84 38.90
N ARG A 277 11.85 -33.60 38.29
CA ARG A 277 11.42 -34.94 38.76
C ARG A 277 10.33 -35.61 37.89
N THR A 278 10.63 -36.86 37.55
CA THR A 278 9.76 -38.07 37.46
C THR A 278 8.73 -38.24 36.34
N ALA A 279 8.87 -39.41 35.71
CA ALA A 279 8.06 -40.02 34.68
C ALA A 279 6.67 -40.48 35.15
N ARG A 280 5.71 -40.53 34.22
CA ARG A 280 4.67 -41.58 34.14
C ARG A 280 4.20 -41.78 32.70
N SER A 281 4.04 -43.05 32.36
CA SER A 281 3.57 -43.62 31.10
C SER A 281 2.03 -43.61 31.05
N THR A 282 1.44 -43.57 29.83
CA THR A 282 0.28 -44.40 29.42
C THR A 282 0.00 -44.29 27.90
N HIS A 283 0.15 -45.44 27.20
CA HIS A 283 -0.61 -46.05 26.08
C HIS A 283 -1.09 -45.30 24.80
N TYR A 284 -0.41 -45.63 23.66
CA TYR A 284 -0.80 -46.23 22.34
C TYR A 284 -2.27 -46.17 21.79
N PRO A 285 -2.53 -46.27 20.44
CA PRO A 285 -1.76 -47.09 19.48
C PRO A 285 -1.47 -46.60 18.03
N ARG A 286 -0.41 -47.23 17.48
CA ARG A 286 -0.04 -47.39 16.06
C ARG A 286 -0.93 -48.44 15.37
N ILE A 287 -1.22 -48.24 14.09
CA ILE A 287 -1.75 -49.28 13.17
C ILE A 287 -0.62 -49.66 12.19
N ALA A 288 -0.23 -50.94 12.22
CA ALA A 288 0.39 -51.69 11.10
C ALA A 288 -0.77 -52.44 10.41
N GLY A 289 -0.81 -52.79 9.12
CA GLY A 289 0.17 -52.92 8.05
C GLY A 289 -0.31 -54.11 7.20
N THR A 290 -0.27 -54.01 5.88
CA THR A 290 -0.36 -55.18 4.97
C THR A 290 0.50 -54.94 3.74
N GLU A 291 1.65 -55.60 3.68
CA GLU A 291 2.43 -55.87 2.46
C GLU A 291 1.72 -57.01 1.67
N ARG A 292 1.79 -57.19 0.33
CA ARG A 292 2.92 -57.50 -0.58
C ARG A 292 2.34 -57.64 -2.04
N PRO A 293 3.06 -58.09 -3.11
CA PRO A 293 4.14 -57.40 -3.86
C PRO A 293 4.04 -57.56 -5.42
N LEU A 294 4.99 -56.95 -6.16
CA LEU A 294 5.50 -57.27 -7.53
C LEU A 294 4.51 -57.11 -8.72
N THR A 295 4.78 -56.41 -9.83
CA THR A 295 5.93 -56.54 -10.76
C THR A 295 6.10 -55.30 -11.69
N THR A 296 7.31 -55.24 -12.26
CA THR A 296 7.90 -54.40 -13.30
C THR A 296 7.11 -54.16 -14.60
N LEU A 297 7.21 -52.94 -15.15
CA LEU A 297 7.37 -52.68 -16.60
C LEU A 297 7.96 -51.28 -16.81
N GLY A 298 9.13 -51.22 -17.45
CA GLY A 298 9.81 -49.98 -17.84
C GLY A 298 9.49 -49.57 -19.29
N ALA A 299 9.90 -48.33 -19.62
CA ALA A 299 10.20 -47.72 -20.93
C ALA A 299 9.70 -46.25 -20.92
N SER A 300 10.59 -45.26 -20.80
CA SER A 300 11.37 -44.61 -21.88
C SER A 300 10.67 -43.40 -22.50
N ALA A 301 11.23 -42.23 -22.17
CA ALA A 301 11.52 -41.06 -23.01
C ALA A 301 10.53 -40.60 -24.11
N THR A 302 10.18 -39.31 -24.09
CA THR A 302 10.49 -38.41 -25.23
C THR A 302 10.54 -36.93 -24.83
N ARG A 303 11.65 -36.27 -25.19
CA ARG A 303 11.80 -34.82 -25.37
C ARG A 303 10.88 -34.34 -26.50
N ALA A 304 10.38 -33.11 -26.42
CA ALA A 304 10.24 -32.24 -27.59
C ALA A 304 10.33 -30.77 -27.17
N ALA A 305 11.33 -30.10 -27.72
CA ALA A 305 11.49 -28.65 -27.78
C ALA A 305 10.80 -28.11 -29.04
N VAL A 306 11.06 -26.82 -29.35
CA VAL A 306 10.67 -26.01 -30.53
C VAL A 306 9.47 -25.08 -30.20
N SER A 307 9.54 -23.76 -30.33
CA SER A 307 10.48 -22.82 -30.98
C SER A 307 10.55 -21.51 -30.21
#